data_AF-A0A1H7M467-F1
#
_entry.id   AF-A0A1H7M467-F1
#
_cell.length_a   1.000
_cell.length_b   1.000
_cell.length_c   1.000
_cell.angle_alpha   90.00
_cell.angle_beta   90.00
_cell.angle_gamma   90.00
#
_symmetry.space_group_name_H-M   'P 1'
#
loop_
_entity.id
_entity.type
_entity.pdbx_description
1 polymer ?
#
loop_
_entity_poly.entity_id
_entity_poly.type
_entity_poly.pdbx_seq_one_letter_code
_entity_poly.pdbx_strand_id
1 'polypeptide(L)'
;MRVLVLTAAAREPDFSAVYQGLSECLDVDLRVLAKPQQRHLRRYLRGLELQSYQRILLDLPFKHVVSQASLLARLPGLLIYEEDACQNYLATSKWRGEFSRFYRQLPSARLVVTGASVAQRLRAEGFDAVFMPKGYAASLLFNEQGARDIELGFVGRTASRDYAGRKAMLESLAAVEPLQLLRTEPGVDYRRILNRIRYFVSADVGLGEYMAKNFEAMACGCVLLAWRQGVEEEMIGLQHNEHLLLYSSLDELREQLERLRREPRLAERLACAGQAFVARELSHERLARRLALMLREPWPTLPALRRWQRLRSLFVWRS
;
A
#
# COMPACT_ATOMS: atom_id res chain seq x y z
N MET A 1 -18.69 -6.45 16.10
CA MET A 1 -18.98 -6.43 14.65
C MET A 1 -18.20 -7.57 14.02
N ARG A 2 -18.89 -8.53 13.39
CA ARG A 2 -18.26 -9.67 12.74
C ARG A 2 -17.85 -9.33 11.31
N VAL A 3 -16.59 -9.60 10.95
CA VAL A 3 -15.98 -9.22 9.67
C VAL A 3 -15.37 -10.44 9.00
N LEU A 4 -15.74 -10.68 7.75
CA LEU A 4 -15.06 -11.65 6.90
C LEU A 4 -13.87 -10.96 6.21
N VAL A 5 -12.67 -11.50 6.38
CA VAL A 5 -11.47 -11.03 5.67
C VAL A 5 -11.07 -12.08 4.64
N LEU A 6 -11.00 -11.70 3.37
CA LEU A 6 -10.53 -12.55 2.29
C LEU A 6 -9.16 -12.03 1.84
N THR A 7 -8.12 -12.84 2.05
CA THR A 7 -6.74 -12.50 1.65
C THR A 7 -6.09 -13.59 0.81
N ALA A 8 -5.01 -13.28 0.11
CA ALA A 8 -4.25 -14.21 -0.70
C ALA A 8 -3.26 -15.02 0.15
N ALA A 9 -3.12 -16.32 -0.13
CA ALA A 9 -2.09 -17.16 0.52
C ALA A 9 -0.65 -16.72 0.23
N ALA A 10 -0.42 -16.07 -0.91
CA ALA A 10 0.86 -15.47 -1.28
C ALA A 10 0.69 -13.94 -1.37
N ARG A 11 0.24 -13.33 -0.27
CA ARG A 11 0.06 -11.88 -0.16
C ARG A 11 1.42 -11.22 0.05
N GLU A 12 1.81 -10.32 -0.87
CA GLU A 12 3.05 -9.57 -0.81
C GLU A 12 2.76 -8.06 -0.90
N PRO A 13 3.29 -7.23 0.04
CA PRO A 13 3.96 -7.64 1.27
C PRO A 13 3.05 -8.44 2.21
N ASP A 14 3.65 -9.16 3.16
CA ASP A 14 2.92 -9.97 4.15
C ASP A 14 2.12 -9.07 5.11
N PHE A 15 0.80 -9.26 5.13
CA PHE A 15 -0.16 -8.51 5.93
C PHE A 15 -0.65 -9.27 7.18
N SER A 16 -0.01 -10.38 7.54
CA SER A 16 -0.39 -11.20 8.70
C SER A 16 -0.50 -10.37 10.00
N ALA A 17 0.45 -9.46 10.24
CA ALA A 17 0.41 -8.56 11.39
C ALA A 17 -0.79 -7.59 11.37
N VAL A 18 -1.23 -7.14 10.19
CA VAL A 18 -2.43 -6.30 10.04
C VAL A 18 -3.67 -7.09 10.45
N TYR A 19 -3.81 -8.33 9.96
CA TYR A 19 -4.99 -9.15 10.29
C TYR A 19 -5.01 -9.61 11.75
N GLN A 20 -3.83 -9.89 12.33
CA GLN A 20 -3.71 -10.17 13.75
C GLN A 20 -4.18 -8.96 14.57
N GLY A 21 -3.63 -7.77 14.32
CA GLY A 21 -4.06 -6.54 15.01
C GLY A 21 -5.54 -6.20 14.77
N LEU A 22 -6.10 -6.57 13.61
CA LEU A 22 -7.52 -6.38 13.33
C LEU A 22 -8.39 -7.29 14.21
N SER A 23 -7.93 -8.52 14.46
CA SER A 23 -8.60 -9.52 15.31
C SER A 23 -8.59 -9.12 16.79
N GLU A 24 -7.66 -8.27 17.22
CA GLU A 24 -7.67 -7.66 18.56
C GLU A 24 -8.76 -6.59 18.70
N CYS A 25 -9.20 -5.99 17.58
CA CYS A 25 -10.16 -4.88 17.56
C CYS A 25 -11.58 -5.30 17.17
N LEU A 26 -11.73 -6.41 16.44
CA LEU A 26 -12.96 -6.86 15.80
C LEU A 26 -13.08 -8.38 15.85
N ASP A 27 -14.31 -8.89 15.72
CA ASP A 27 -14.55 -10.33 15.52
C ASP A 27 -14.25 -10.67 14.06
N VAL A 28 -13.04 -11.18 13.80
CA VAL A 28 -12.51 -11.42 12.45
C VAL A 28 -12.56 -12.90 12.11
N ASP A 29 -13.23 -13.22 11.00
CA ASP A 29 -13.11 -14.51 10.32
C ASP A 29 -12.14 -14.34 9.14
N LEU A 30 -10.88 -14.71 9.36
CA LEU A 30 -9.82 -14.63 8.36
C LEU A 30 -9.83 -15.86 7.45
N ARG A 31 -9.95 -15.62 6.14
CA ARG A 31 -9.86 -16.62 5.10
C ARG A 31 -8.67 -16.33 4.19
N VAL A 32 -7.69 -17.23 4.24
CA VAL A 32 -6.50 -17.21 3.39
C VAL A 32 -6.75 -18.10 2.17
N LEU A 33 -6.81 -17.49 0.98
CA LEU A 33 -7.26 -18.15 -0.25
C LEU A 33 -6.07 -18.51 -1.15
N ALA A 34 -6.05 -19.75 -1.59
CA ALA A 34 -5.20 -20.19 -2.70
C ALA A 34 -5.66 -19.56 -4.02
N LYS A 35 -4.74 -19.44 -5.00
CA LYS A 35 -5.00 -18.80 -6.29
C LYS A 35 -6.27 -19.31 -7.03
N PRO A 36 -6.62 -20.61 -7.05
CA PRO A 36 -7.88 -21.07 -7.64
C PRO A 36 -9.12 -20.53 -6.91
N GLN A 37 -9.07 -20.42 -5.58
CA GLN A 37 -10.17 -19.87 -4.78
C GLN A 37 -10.34 -18.37 -5.06
N GLN A 38 -9.23 -17.63 -5.18
CA GLN A 38 -9.25 -16.20 -5.53
C GLN A 38 -9.89 -15.95 -6.91
N ARG A 39 -9.63 -16.81 -7.90
CA ARG A 39 -10.19 -16.70 -9.26
C ARG A 39 -11.64 -17.18 -9.38
N HIS A 40 -12.14 -17.90 -8.38
CA HIS A 40 -13.47 -18.50 -8.37
C HIS A 40 -14.18 -18.25 -7.04
N LEU A 41 -14.27 -16.98 -6.63
CA LEU A 41 -14.86 -16.57 -5.35
C LEU A 41 -16.29 -17.07 -5.20
N ARG A 42 -17.09 -17.11 -6.27
CA ARG A 42 -18.46 -17.65 -6.19
C ARG A 42 -18.48 -19.08 -5.64
N ARG A 43 -17.58 -19.94 -6.11
CA ARG A 43 -17.48 -21.34 -5.66
C ARG A 43 -17.04 -21.39 -4.20
N TYR A 44 -16.08 -20.55 -3.82
CA TYR A 44 -15.57 -20.48 -2.46
C TYR A 44 -16.63 -19.99 -1.47
N LEU A 45 -17.30 -18.87 -1.77
CA LEU A 45 -18.27 -18.23 -0.88
C LEU A 45 -19.58 -19.02 -0.72
N ARG A 46 -19.90 -19.96 -1.61
CA ARG A 46 -21.09 -20.82 -1.50
C ARG A 46 -21.13 -21.61 -0.18
N GLY A 47 -19.97 -21.93 0.39
CA GLY A 47 -19.86 -22.65 1.67
C GLY A 47 -19.94 -21.76 2.91
N LEU A 48 -20.15 -20.44 2.76
CA LEU A 48 -20.15 -19.49 3.86
C LEU A 48 -21.53 -18.86 4.06
N GLU A 49 -21.92 -18.71 5.32
CA GLU A 49 -23.12 -17.98 5.70
C GLU A 49 -22.85 -16.47 5.67
N LEU A 50 -22.85 -15.89 4.47
CA LEU A 50 -22.46 -14.49 4.25
C LEU A 50 -23.30 -13.46 5.04
N GLN A 51 -24.53 -13.82 5.38
CA GLN A 51 -25.43 -12.96 6.16
C GLN A 51 -25.02 -12.80 7.62
N SER A 52 -24.13 -13.67 8.13
CA SER A 52 -23.60 -13.57 9.49
C SER A 52 -22.55 -12.47 9.65
N TYR A 53 -22.01 -11.95 8.53
CA TYR A 53 -21.00 -10.89 8.55
C TYR A 53 -21.64 -9.52 8.34
N GLN A 54 -21.18 -8.55 9.13
CA GLN A 54 -21.60 -7.15 9.01
C GLN A 54 -20.76 -6.39 7.99
N ARG A 55 -19.51 -6.84 7.77
CA ARG A 55 -18.57 -6.29 6.79
C ARG A 55 -17.78 -7.41 6.13
N ILE A 56 -17.33 -7.15 4.91
CA ILE A 56 -16.43 -8.02 4.16
C ILE A 56 -15.25 -7.18 3.72
N LEU A 57 -14.05 -7.51 4.19
CA LEU A 57 -12.78 -6.94 3.72
C LEU A 57 -12.21 -7.85 2.63
N LEU A 58 -12.01 -7.28 1.44
CA LEU A 58 -11.37 -7.92 0.30
C LEU A 58 -9.97 -7.35 0.12
N ASP A 59 -8.94 -8.16 0.40
CA ASP A 59 -7.53 -7.86 0.15
C ASP A 59 -6.96 -8.92 -0.79
N LEU A 60 -7.39 -8.85 -2.05
CA LEU A 60 -7.02 -9.82 -3.09
C LEU A 60 -6.45 -9.09 -4.30
N PRO A 61 -5.47 -9.67 -5.02
CA PRO A 61 -4.89 -9.04 -6.19
C PRO A 61 -5.94 -8.69 -7.24
N PHE A 62 -5.95 -7.44 -7.71
CA PHE A 62 -6.92 -6.92 -8.70
C PHE A 62 -7.15 -7.86 -9.89
N LYS A 63 -6.06 -8.39 -10.47
CA LYS A 63 -6.06 -9.33 -11.61
C LYS A 63 -6.87 -10.62 -11.38
N HIS A 64 -7.18 -10.96 -10.14
CA HIS A 64 -7.97 -12.14 -9.79
C HIS A 64 -9.43 -11.80 -9.52
N VAL A 65 -9.74 -10.54 -9.17
CA VAL A 65 -11.10 -10.11 -8.81
C VAL A 65 -11.80 -9.32 -9.92
N VAL A 66 -11.08 -8.73 -10.86
CA VAL A 66 -11.63 -7.83 -11.90
C VAL A 66 -12.75 -8.45 -12.74
N SER A 67 -12.68 -9.75 -13.03
CA SER A 67 -13.71 -10.47 -13.79
C SER A 67 -14.93 -10.91 -12.96
N GLN A 68 -14.90 -10.66 -11.64
CA GLN A 68 -15.89 -11.16 -10.68
C GLN A 68 -16.78 -10.03 -10.12
N ALA A 69 -16.81 -8.87 -10.77
CA ALA A 69 -17.55 -7.69 -10.32
C ALA A 69 -19.04 -7.96 -10.01
N SER A 70 -19.72 -8.78 -10.82
CA SER A 70 -21.14 -9.10 -10.62
C SER A 70 -21.44 -9.83 -9.31
N LEU A 71 -20.50 -10.64 -8.81
CA LEU A 71 -20.57 -11.29 -7.51
C LEU A 71 -20.31 -10.26 -6.40
N LEU A 72 -19.21 -9.52 -6.54
CA LEU A 72 -18.75 -8.55 -5.53
C LEU A 72 -19.76 -7.42 -5.31
N ALA A 73 -20.45 -6.98 -6.35
CA ALA A 73 -21.50 -5.95 -6.29
C ALA A 73 -22.67 -6.33 -5.37
N ARG A 74 -22.81 -7.61 -5.02
CA ARG A 74 -23.89 -8.14 -4.17
C ARG A 74 -23.44 -8.37 -2.73
N LEU A 75 -22.16 -8.21 -2.43
CA LEU A 75 -21.64 -8.38 -1.08
C LEU A 75 -21.99 -7.14 -0.24
N PRO A 76 -22.76 -7.29 0.86
CA PRO A 76 -23.06 -6.16 1.73
C PRO A 76 -21.82 -5.75 2.51
N GLY A 77 -21.65 -4.44 2.75
CA GLY A 77 -20.54 -3.95 3.58
C GLY A 77 -19.15 -4.24 3.02
N LEU A 78 -19.00 -4.28 1.69
CA LEU A 78 -17.75 -4.64 1.02
C LEU A 78 -16.73 -3.49 1.06
N LEU A 79 -15.65 -3.67 1.83
CA LEU A 79 -14.46 -2.84 1.81
C LEU A 79 -13.40 -3.52 0.91
N ILE A 80 -12.87 -2.80 -0.06
CA ILE A 80 -11.75 -3.27 -0.89
C ILE A 80 -10.49 -2.52 -0.45
N TYR A 81 -9.48 -3.27 -0.01
CA TYR A 81 -8.15 -2.73 0.23
C TYR A 81 -7.30 -2.93 -1.02
N GLU A 82 -6.75 -1.85 -1.58
CA GLU A 82 -6.04 -1.88 -2.86
C GLU A 82 -4.76 -1.04 -2.82
N GLU A 83 -3.62 -1.72 -2.95
CA GLU A 83 -2.29 -1.11 -2.96
C GLU A 83 -1.81 -0.72 -4.36
N ASP A 84 -2.44 -1.26 -5.42
CA ASP A 84 -2.02 -1.10 -6.82
C ASP A 84 -2.90 -0.12 -7.61
N ALA A 85 -3.87 0.55 -6.97
CA ALA A 85 -4.84 1.43 -7.63
C ALA A 85 -4.21 2.62 -8.37
N CYS A 86 -2.96 3.01 -8.04
CA CYS A 86 -2.21 4.03 -8.78
C CYS A 86 -2.09 3.68 -10.27
N GLN A 87 -1.99 2.39 -10.60
CA GLN A 87 -1.91 1.87 -11.97
C GLN A 87 -3.12 2.26 -12.84
N ASN A 88 -4.23 2.69 -12.24
CA ASN A 88 -5.38 3.23 -12.97
C ASN A 88 -5.05 4.52 -13.73
N TYR A 89 -4.12 5.33 -13.20
CA TYR A 89 -3.83 6.67 -13.69
C TYR A 89 -2.46 6.79 -14.36
N LEU A 90 -1.61 5.76 -14.27
CA LEU A 90 -0.31 5.75 -14.93
C LEU A 90 -0.48 5.59 -16.44
N ALA A 91 0.14 6.49 -17.21
CA ALA A 91 0.00 6.51 -18.66
C ALA A 91 0.49 5.22 -19.34
N THR A 92 1.52 4.58 -18.78
CA THR A 92 2.17 3.38 -19.30
C THR A 92 1.57 2.08 -18.78
N SER A 93 0.65 2.15 -17.82
CA SER A 93 0.06 0.99 -17.18
C SER A 93 -0.93 0.28 -18.09
N LYS A 94 -0.85 -1.06 -18.13
CA LYS A 94 -1.84 -1.92 -18.79
C LYS A 94 -3.22 -1.88 -18.11
N TRP A 95 -3.30 -1.40 -16.87
CA TRP A 95 -4.52 -1.27 -16.08
C TRP A 95 -5.08 0.15 -16.09
N ARG A 96 -4.57 1.02 -16.97
CA ARG A 96 -5.07 2.39 -17.10
C ARG A 96 -6.59 2.40 -17.32
N GLY A 97 -7.31 3.07 -16.43
CA GLY A 97 -8.79 3.16 -16.43
C GLY A 97 -9.54 1.90 -16.00
N GLU A 98 -8.85 0.76 -15.82
CA GLU A 98 -9.50 -0.53 -15.54
C GLU A 98 -10.04 -0.60 -14.11
N PHE A 99 -9.36 0.01 -13.14
CA PHE A 99 -9.85 0.08 -11.76
C PHE A 99 -11.13 0.92 -11.69
N SER A 100 -11.16 2.12 -12.30
CA SER A 100 -12.38 2.94 -12.36
C SER A 100 -13.53 2.23 -13.08
N ARG A 101 -13.25 1.45 -14.14
CA ARG A 101 -14.25 0.63 -14.82
C ARG A 101 -14.78 -0.50 -13.94
N PHE A 102 -13.93 -1.10 -13.13
CA PHE A 102 -14.32 -2.12 -12.16
C PHE A 102 -15.14 -1.53 -11.02
N TYR A 103 -14.69 -0.45 -10.37
CA TYR A 103 -15.37 0.15 -9.22
C TYR A 103 -16.74 0.73 -9.55
N ARG A 104 -16.98 1.22 -10.78
CA ARG A 104 -18.33 1.60 -11.24
C ARG A 104 -19.36 0.48 -11.16
N GLN A 105 -18.93 -0.78 -11.21
CA GLN A 105 -19.80 -1.94 -11.08
C GLN A 105 -20.09 -2.30 -9.61
N LEU A 106 -19.42 -1.64 -8.66
CA LEU A 106 -19.47 -1.89 -7.22
C LEU A 106 -19.95 -0.64 -6.46
N PRO A 107 -21.15 -0.10 -6.74
CA PRO A 107 -21.57 1.19 -6.19
C PRO A 107 -21.71 1.22 -4.66
N SER A 108 -21.83 0.05 -4.01
CA SER A 108 -21.88 -0.08 -2.54
C SER A 108 -20.51 -0.30 -1.88
N ALA A 109 -19.45 -0.45 -2.67
CA ALA A 109 -18.14 -0.75 -2.10
C ALA A 109 -17.48 0.53 -1.58
N ARG A 110 -16.82 0.43 -0.42
CA ARG A 110 -15.83 1.42 0.02
C ARG A 110 -14.46 0.95 -0.42
N LEU A 111 -13.66 1.88 -0.91
CA LEU A 111 -12.30 1.65 -1.37
C LEU A 111 -11.34 2.23 -0.33
N VAL A 112 -10.37 1.43 0.11
CA VAL A 112 -9.20 1.91 0.85
C VAL A 112 -8.01 1.78 -0.07
N VAL A 113 -7.45 2.91 -0.49
CA VAL A 113 -6.31 2.96 -1.41
C VAL A 113 -5.12 3.64 -0.76
N THR A 114 -3.94 3.32 -1.27
CA THR A 114 -2.67 3.70 -0.64
C THR A 114 -2.00 4.97 -1.12
N GLY A 115 -2.55 5.60 -2.15
CA GLY A 115 -2.12 6.92 -2.61
C GLY A 115 -3.19 7.95 -2.28
N ALA A 116 -2.81 9.04 -1.63
CA ALA A 116 -3.71 10.14 -1.32
C ALA A 116 -4.21 10.81 -2.60
N SER A 117 -3.32 11.00 -3.57
CA SER A 117 -3.67 11.51 -4.91
C SER A 117 -4.65 10.58 -5.63
N VAL A 118 -4.47 9.25 -5.48
CA VAL A 118 -5.36 8.22 -6.03
C VAL A 118 -6.73 8.29 -5.37
N ALA A 119 -6.79 8.38 -4.03
CA ALA A 119 -8.04 8.53 -3.29
C ALA A 119 -8.80 9.80 -3.68
N GLN A 120 -8.09 10.93 -3.87
CA GLN A 120 -8.70 12.18 -4.35
C GLN A 120 -9.32 12.02 -5.74
N ARG A 121 -8.62 11.40 -6.69
CA ARG A 121 -9.14 11.17 -8.05
C ARG A 121 -10.34 10.23 -8.05
N LEU A 122 -10.28 9.14 -7.29
CA LEU A 122 -11.41 8.21 -7.16
C LEU A 122 -12.64 8.90 -6.55
N ARG A 123 -12.47 9.76 -5.53
CA ARG A 123 -13.56 10.56 -4.99
C ARG A 123 -14.12 11.56 -6.01
N ALA A 124 -13.26 12.20 -6.80
CA ALA A 124 -13.70 13.10 -7.88
C ALA A 124 -14.48 12.35 -8.98
N GLU A 125 -14.22 11.06 -9.17
CA GLU A 125 -15.00 10.18 -10.05
C GLU A 125 -16.32 9.68 -9.40
N GLY A 126 -16.56 10.01 -8.13
CA GLY A 126 -17.80 9.68 -7.41
C GLY A 126 -17.75 8.39 -6.60
N PHE A 127 -16.56 7.81 -6.36
CA PHE A 127 -16.43 6.61 -5.52
C PHE A 127 -16.29 6.96 -4.03
N ASP A 128 -16.79 6.08 -3.16
CA ASP A 128 -16.47 6.11 -1.72
C ASP A 128 -15.05 5.58 -1.53
N ALA A 129 -14.06 6.47 -1.60
CA ALA A 129 -12.64 6.14 -1.51
C ALA A 129 -11.96 6.88 -0.36
N VAL A 130 -11.25 6.12 0.48
CA VAL A 130 -10.49 6.59 1.64
C VAL A 130 -9.01 6.29 1.42
N PHE A 131 -8.17 7.22 1.85
CA PHE A 131 -6.72 7.07 1.82
C PHE A 131 -6.22 6.38 3.10
N MET A 132 -5.37 5.37 2.94
CA MET A 132 -4.55 4.81 4.02
C MET A 132 -3.16 4.49 3.49
N PRO A 133 -2.07 5.11 4.00
CA PRO A 133 -0.74 4.86 3.47
C PRO A 133 -0.32 3.39 3.63
N LYS A 134 0.63 2.97 2.78
CA LYS A 134 1.36 1.71 3.01
C LYS A 134 2.10 1.77 4.35
N GLY A 135 2.39 0.60 4.90
CA GLY A 135 3.08 0.46 6.18
C GLY A 135 4.15 -0.61 6.13
N TYR A 136 4.62 -1.00 7.31
CA TYR A 136 5.61 -2.06 7.45
C TYR A 136 5.32 -2.96 8.67
N ALA A 137 5.83 -4.19 8.62
CA ALA A 137 5.75 -5.14 9.73
C ALA A 137 6.89 -4.87 10.73
N ALA A 138 6.59 -4.24 11.86
CA ALA A 138 7.59 -3.86 12.87
C ALA A 138 8.30 -5.06 13.52
N SER A 139 7.63 -6.22 13.58
CA SER A 139 8.24 -7.47 14.03
C SER A 139 9.30 -8.03 13.06
N LEU A 140 9.23 -7.66 11.78
CA LEU A 140 10.14 -8.15 10.74
C LEU A 140 11.20 -7.13 10.34
N LEU A 141 10.92 -5.84 10.48
CA LEU A 141 11.76 -4.76 9.97
C LEU A 141 11.99 -3.73 11.07
N PHE A 142 13.23 -3.70 11.56
CA PHE A 142 13.65 -2.85 12.66
C PHE A 142 15.14 -2.54 12.54
N ASN A 143 15.55 -1.44 13.18
CA ASN A 143 16.93 -1.02 13.29
C ASN A 143 17.69 -1.90 14.29
N GLU A 144 18.71 -2.62 13.82
CA GLU A 144 19.60 -3.48 14.62
C GLU A 144 20.71 -2.69 15.32
N GLN A 145 20.77 -1.36 15.14
CA GLN A 145 21.76 -0.46 15.72
C GLN A 145 23.22 -0.78 15.33
N GLY A 146 23.41 -1.50 14.22
CA GLY A 146 24.72 -1.88 13.69
C GLY A 146 25.40 -0.79 12.86
N ALA A 147 26.64 -1.06 12.48
CA ALA A 147 27.39 -0.22 11.55
C ALA A 147 26.76 -0.25 10.14
N ARG A 148 26.74 0.91 9.48
CA ARG A 148 26.21 1.09 8.12
C ARG A 148 27.35 1.30 7.14
N ASP A 149 27.66 0.27 6.36
CA ASP A 149 28.79 0.23 5.41
C ASP A 149 28.38 0.52 3.97
N ILE A 150 27.08 0.63 3.68
CA ILE A 150 26.56 1.05 2.37
C ILE A 150 26.11 2.50 2.51
N GLU A 151 26.86 3.44 1.93
CA GLU A 151 26.51 4.88 2.00
C GLU A 151 25.15 5.14 1.34
N LEU A 152 25.01 4.78 0.06
CA LEU A 152 23.85 5.10 -0.76
C LEU A 152 23.27 3.84 -1.39
N GLY A 153 22.01 3.53 -1.10
CA GLY A 153 21.39 2.28 -1.52
C GLY A 153 19.96 2.42 -2.04
N PHE A 154 19.62 1.58 -3.02
CA PHE A 154 18.24 1.29 -3.42
C PHE A 154 18.04 -0.22 -3.41
N VAL A 155 16.94 -0.69 -2.83
CA VAL A 155 16.58 -2.11 -2.86
C VAL A 155 15.30 -2.32 -3.69
N GLY A 156 15.41 -3.15 -4.72
CA GLY A 156 14.25 -3.67 -5.46
C GLY A 156 14.44 -3.77 -6.96
N ARG A 157 13.32 -4.04 -7.64
CA ARG A 157 13.28 -4.23 -9.10
C ARG A 157 13.16 -2.88 -9.83
N THR A 158 13.92 -2.76 -10.92
CA THR A 158 13.93 -1.59 -11.82
C THR A 158 13.32 -1.89 -13.20
N ALA A 159 13.06 -3.16 -13.52
CA ALA A 159 12.75 -3.62 -14.88
C ALA A 159 11.25 -3.57 -15.29
N SER A 160 10.37 -2.88 -14.54
CA SER A 160 8.95 -2.74 -14.96
C SER A 160 8.78 -1.56 -15.91
N ARG A 161 7.88 -1.70 -16.90
CA ARG A 161 7.46 -0.59 -17.78
C ARG A 161 6.82 0.56 -17.00
N ASP A 162 6.14 0.24 -15.91
CA ASP A 162 5.52 1.23 -15.01
C ASP A 162 6.57 2.01 -14.18
N TYR A 163 7.83 1.58 -14.22
CA TYR A 163 8.96 2.15 -13.48
C TYR A 163 10.00 2.80 -14.40
N ALA A 164 9.61 3.27 -15.59
CA ALA A 164 10.54 3.94 -16.50
C ALA A 164 11.23 5.16 -15.85
N GLY A 165 10.48 6.00 -15.14
CA GLY A 165 11.03 7.15 -14.41
C GLY A 165 11.99 6.74 -13.29
N ARG A 166 11.63 5.70 -12.51
CA ARG A 166 12.50 5.11 -11.49
C ARG A 166 13.82 4.65 -12.08
N LYS A 167 13.77 3.87 -13.17
CA LYS A 167 14.95 3.31 -13.82
C LYS A 167 15.88 4.44 -14.30
N ALA A 168 15.33 5.40 -15.04
CA ALA A 168 16.09 6.52 -15.57
C ALA A 168 16.76 7.33 -14.46
N MET A 169 16.04 7.63 -13.38
CA MET A 169 16.62 8.36 -12.25
C MET A 169 17.76 7.56 -11.60
N LEU A 170 17.54 6.28 -11.28
CA LEU A 170 18.55 5.45 -10.60
C LEU A 170 19.80 5.24 -11.46
N GLU A 171 19.66 5.09 -12.78
CA GLU A 171 20.77 5.00 -13.72
C GLU A 171 21.57 6.32 -13.76
N SER A 172 20.88 7.46 -13.86
CA SER A 172 21.52 8.77 -13.83
C SER A 172 22.25 9.05 -12.51
N LEU A 173 21.68 8.63 -11.38
CA LEU A 173 22.32 8.76 -10.08
C LEU A 173 23.54 7.86 -9.93
N ALA A 174 23.43 6.59 -10.35
CA ALA A 174 24.55 5.64 -10.30
C ALA A 174 25.73 6.02 -11.21
N ALA A 175 25.51 6.88 -12.20
CA ALA A 175 26.57 7.39 -13.06
C ALA A 175 27.45 8.46 -12.37
N VAL A 176 26.95 9.11 -11.30
CA VAL A 176 27.62 10.26 -10.66
C VAL A 176 27.79 10.13 -9.15
N GLU A 177 27.13 9.16 -8.52
CA GLU A 177 27.24 8.84 -7.10
C GLU A 177 27.44 7.32 -6.90
N PRO A 178 28.05 6.87 -5.79
CA PRO A 178 28.31 5.45 -5.52
C PRO A 178 27.05 4.70 -5.07
N LEU A 179 25.97 4.80 -5.84
CA LEU A 179 24.69 4.15 -5.57
C LEU A 179 24.80 2.63 -5.73
N GLN A 180 24.48 1.89 -4.68
CA GLN A 180 24.32 0.44 -4.76
C GLN A 180 22.87 0.06 -5.11
N LEU A 181 22.70 -0.56 -6.29
CA LEU A 181 21.42 -1.12 -6.73
C LEU A 181 21.32 -2.59 -6.30
N LEU A 182 20.55 -2.84 -5.24
CA LEU A 182 20.53 -4.12 -4.54
C LEU A 182 19.21 -4.87 -4.78
N ARG A 183 19.29 -6.19 -4.63
CA ARG A 183 18.13 -7.11 -4.64
C ARG A 183 18.29 -8.12 -3.52
N THR A 184 17.20 -8.45 -2.88
CA THR A 184 17.14 -9.45 -1.81
C THR A 184 15.83 -10.21 -1.95
N GLU A 185 15.79 -11.40 -1.36
CA GLU A 185 14.52 -12.02 -1.00
C GLU A 185 13.90 -11.31 0.20
N PRO A 186 12.56 -11.29 0.34
CA PRO A 186 11.89 -10.77 1.53
C PRO A 186 12.34 -11.47 2.82
N GLY A 187 12.20 -10.78 3.95
CA GLY A 187 12.50 -11.34 5.29
C GLY A 187 13.86 -10.90 5.84
N VAL A 188 14.60 -11.84 6.44
CA VAL A 188 15.82 -11.54 7.21
C VAL A 188 16.91 -10.89 6.36
N ASP A 189 17.13 -11.38 5.14
CA ASP A 189 18.17 -10.83 4.26
C ASP A 189 17.83 -9.41 3.80
N TYR A 190 16.55 -9.14 3.52
CA TYR A 190 16.06 -7.79 3.24
C TYR A 190 16.31 -6.85 4.42
N ARG A 191 15.94 -7.26 5.65
CA ARG A 191 16.17 -6.48 6.87
C ARG A 191 17.66 -6.17 7.06
N ARG A 192 18.53 -7.17 6.92
CA ARG A 192 19.98 -7.02 7.07
C ARG A 192 20.56 -6.03 6.06
N ILE A 193 20.14 -6.10 4.81
CA ILE A 193 20.58 -5.15 3.78
C ILE A 193 20.10 -3.74 4.10
N LEU A 194 18.84 -3.54 4.51
CA LEU A 194 18.38 -2.22 4.93
C LEU A 194 19.18 -1.66 6.12
N ASN A 195 19.53 -2.51 7.09
CA ASN A 195 20.35 -2.11 8.24
C ASN A 195 21.79 -1.74 7.90
N ARG A 196 22.29 -2.10 6.71
CA ARG A 196 23.62 -1.71 6.21
C ARG A 196 23.61 -0.37 5.46
N ILE A 197 22.45 0.08 4.98
CA ILE A 197 22.29 1.28 4.17
C ILE A 197 22.21 2.52 5.07
N ARG A 198 22.98 3.57 4.77
CA ARG A 198 22.91 4.87 5.46
C ARG A 198 21.84 5.77 4.87
N TYR A 199 21.88 5.96 3.55
CA TYR A 199 20.96 6.79 2.80
C TYR A 199 20.19 5.92 1.81
N PHE A 200 18.89 5.78 2.04
CA PHE A 200 18.01 5.02 1.15
C PHE A 200 17.39 5.98 0.13
N VAL A 201 17.60 5.69 -1.14
CA VAL A 201 17.03 6.48 -2.24
C VAL A 201 15.67 5.93 -2.62
N SER A 202 14.62 6.74 -2.56
CA SER A 202 13.29 6.39 -3.05
C SER A 202 13.05 6.98 -4.44
N ALA A 203 13.13 6.12 -5.45
CA ALA A 203 12.89 6.47 -6.84
C ALA A 203 11.45 6.16 -7.27
N ASP A 204 10.45 6.68 -6.55
CA ASP A 204 9.02 6.50 -6.86
C ASP A 204 8.51 7.52 -7.90
N VAL A 205 9.37 7.85 -8.87
CA VAL A 205 9.15 8.91 -9.87
C VAL A 205 7.91 8.61 -10.71
N GLY A 206 6.94 9.54 -10.67
CA GLY A 206 5.73 9.48 -11.48
C GLY A 206 4.66 8.49 -10.98
N LEU A 207 4.85 7.86 -9.82
CA LEU A 207 3.87 6.94 -9.25
C LEU A 207 2.69 7.65 -8.57
N GLY A 208 2.93 8.85 -8.02
CA GLY A 208 1.92 9.60 -7.28
C GLY A 208 1.58 9.00 -5.91
N GLU A 209 2.41 8.09 -5.40
CA GLU A 209 2.33 7.49 -4.07
C GLU A 209 3.71 6.96 -3.64
N TYR A 210 3.88 6.78 -2.33
CA TYR A 210 5.08 6.16 -1.76
C TYR A 210 4.93 4.65 -1.60
N MET A 211 5.97 3.91 -1.99
CA MET A 211 6.04 2.46 -1.80
C MET A 211 6.39 2.09 -0.35
N ALA A 212 5.94 0.92 0.11
CA ALA A 212 6.20 0.41 1.47
C ALA A 212 7.69 0.45 1.85
N LYS A 213 8.58 0.14 0.89
CA LYS A 213 10.05 0.18 1.05
C LYS A 213 10.61 1.46 1.65
N ASN A 214 9.95 2.59 1.44
CA ASN A 214 10.40 3.86 2.00
C ASN A 214 10.26 3.83 3.52
N PHE A 215 9.14 3.32 4.02
CA PHE A 215 8.84 3.20 5.43
C PHE A 215 9.63 2.05 6.08
N GLU A 216 9.83 0.95 5.34
CA GLU A 216 10.69 -0.16 5.75
C GLU A 216 12.15 0.30 5.96
N ALA A 217 12.68 1.11 5.04
CA ALA A 217 14.02 1.69 5.16
C ALA A 217 14.13 2.65 6.35
N MET A 218 13.14 3.53 6.55
CA MET A 218 13.08 4.42 7.72
C MET A 218 13.01 3.63 9.02
N ALA A 219 12.21 2.56 9.08
CA ALA A 219 12.09 1.69 10.25
C ALA A 219 13.41 0.97 10.58
N CYS A 220 14.17 0.62 9.55
CA CYS A 220 15.52 0.06 9.69
C CYS A 220 16.59 1.13 9.93
N GLY A 221 16.23 2.41 10.14
CA GLY A 221 17.12 3.50 10.53
C GLY A 221 17.89 4.18 9.39
N CYS A 222 17.46 4.02 8.13
CA CYS A 222 18.01 4.78 7.02
C CYS A 222 17.52 6.24 7.05
N VAL A 223 18.35 7.18 6.61
CA VAL A 223 17.82 8.48 6.16
C VAL A 223 17.16 8.25 4.82
N LEU A 224 15.91 8.66 4.69
CA LEU A 224 15.18 8.57 3.43
C LEU A 224 15.45 9.82 2.58
N LEU A 225 15.89 9.59 1.35
CA LEU A 225 15.92 10.59 0.28
C LEU A 225 14.79 10.24 -0.69
N ALA A 226 13.72 11.03 -0.74
CA ALA A 226 12.53 10.67 -1.51
C ALA A 226 12.13 11.65 -2.60
N TRP A 227 11.69 11.10 -3.73
CA TRP A 227 11.04 11.87 -4.78
C TRP A 227 9.79 12.56 -4.24
N ARG A 228 9.62 13.85 -4.56
CA ARG A 228 8.45 14.63 -4.18
C ARG A 228 7.20 14.18 -4.95
N GLN A 229 6.15 13.79 -4.23
CA GLN A 229 4.87 13.34 -4.80
C GLN A 229 3.79 14.44 -4.77
N GLY A 230 3.97 15.46 -3.93
CA GLY A 230 3.09 16.61 -3.82
C GLY A 230 2.16 16.51 -2.62
N VAL A 231 1.00 15.87 -2.78
CA VAL A 231 -0.03 15.79 -1.72
C VAL A 231 0.18 14.61 -0.77
N GLU A 232 1.02 13.65 -1.14
CA GLU A 232 1.24 12.44 -0.31
C GLU A 232 1.89 12.80 1.01
N GLU A 233 2.90 13.66 0.98
CA GLU A 233 3.72 14.02 2.13
C GLU A 233 2.84 14.60 3.26
N GLU A 234 2.02 15.59 2.93
CA GLU A 234 1.08 16.22 3.87
C GLU A 234 0.06 15.21 4.41
N MET A 235 -0.53 14.40 3.52
CA MET A 235 -1.57 13.44 3.89
C MET A 235 -1.05 12.28 4.76
N ILE A 236 0.23 11.94 4.61
CA ILE A 236 0.91 10.95 5.47
C ILE A 236 1.35 11.62 6.78
N GLY A 237 1.70 12.91 6.76
CA GLY A 237 2.35 13.63 7.86
C GLY A 237 3.88 13.61 7.78
N LEU A 238 4.43 13.34 6.61
CA LEU A 238 5.86 13.39 6.34
C LEU A 238 6.33 14.82 6.12
N GLN A 239 7.47 15.18 6.73
CA GLN A 239 7.99 16.55 6.69
C GLN A 239 9.43 16.57 6.17
N HIS A 240 9.68 17.44 5.19
CA HIS A 240 11.00 17.70 4.65
C HIS A 240 11.90 18.36 5.72
N ASN A 241 13.17 17.97 5.78
CA ASN A 241 14.15 18.39 6.80
C ASN A 241 13.84 17.95 8.24
N GLU A 242 12.80 17.15 8.46
CA GLU A 242 12.47 16.57 9.77
C GLU A 242 12.47 15.04 9.71
N HIS A 243 11.61 14.44 8.89
CA HIS A 243 11.49 12.99 8.77
C HIS A 243 12.33 12.44 7.61
N LEU A 244 12.52 13.23 6.55
CA LEU A 244 13.26 12.84 5.36
C LEU A 244 13.76 14.07 4.58
N LEU A 245 14.55 13.84 3.52
CA LEU A 245 14.86 14.87 2.52
C LEU A 245 14.13 14.56 1.22
N LEU A 246 13.46 15.56 0.68
CA LEU A 246 12.69 15.48 -0.55
C LEU A 246 13.55 16.06 -1.67
N TYR A 247 13.37 15.54 -2.88
CA TYR A 247 13.96 16.09 -4.08
C TYR A 247 13.03 15.93 -5.29
N SER A 248 13.23 16.78 -6.29
CA SER A 248 12.51 16.81 -7.57
C SER A 248 13.46 16.72 -8.77
N SER A 249 14.78 16.69 -8.55
CA SER A 249 15.80 16.59 -9.60
C SER A 249 17.04 15.83 -9.10
N LEU A 250 17.89 15.41 -10.03
CA LEU A 250 19.19 14.81 -9.70
C LEU A 250 20.10 15.80 -8.96
N ASP A 251 20.09 17.07 -9.36
CA ASP A 251 20.93 18.09 -8.72
C ASP A 251 20.50 18.35 -7.28
N GLU A 252 19.20 18.48 -7.01
CA GLU A 252 18.68 18.64 -5.65
C GLU A 252 19.05 17.41 -4.79
N LEU A 253 18.93 16.20 -5.34
CA LEU A 253 19.35 14.98 -4.63
C LEU A 253 20.85 15.01 -4.27
N ARG A 254 21.70 15.43 -5.20
CA ARG A 254 23.16 15.53 -4.96
C ARG A 254 23.51 16.62 -3.95
N GLU A 255 22.83 17.76 -3.99
CA GLU A 255 22.98 18.80 -2.97
C GLU A 255 22.61 18.30 -1.57
N GLN A 256 21.53 17.54 -1.44
CA GLN A 256 21.14 16.92 -0.17
C GLN A 256 22.18 15.89 0.29
N LEU A 257 22.72 15.07 -0.61
CA LEU A 257 23.80 14.12 -0.28
C LEU A 257 25.04 14.83 0.23
N GLU A 258 25.49 15.87 -0.46
CA GLU A 258 26.65 16.66 -0.04
C GLU A 258 26.44 17.33 1.32
N ARG A 259 25.22 17.78 1.60
CA ARG A 259 24.86 18.31 2.92
C ARG A 259 24.93 17.23 3.99
N LEU A 260 24.39 16.03 3.73
CA LEU A 260 24.45 14.91 4.67
C LEU A 260 25.88 14.44 4.96
N ARG A 261 26.76 14.46 3.96
CA ARG A 261 28.20 14.15 4.11
C ARG A 261 28.92 15.19 4.98
N ARG A 262 28.60 16.47 4.80
CA ARG A 262 29.17 17.58 5.58
C ARG A 262 28.62 17.69 7.00
N GLU A 263 27.39 17.25 7.24
CA GLU A 263 26.69 17.38 8.52
C GLU A 263 26.23 16.02 9.09
N PRO A 264 27.10 15.18 9.69
CA PRO A 264 26.70 13.87 10.22
C PRO A 264 25.56 13.93 11.25
N ARG A 265 25.52 14.99 12.07
CA ARG A 265 24.44 15.23 13.05
C ARG A 265 23.08 15.48 12.38
N LEU A 266 23.04 15.99 11.15
CA LEU A 266 21.79 16.11 10.40
C LEU A 266 21.28 14.72 10.01
N ALA A 267 22.15 13.87 9.50
CA ALA A 267 21.80 12.50 9.12
C ALA A 267 21.25 11.71 10.33
N GLU A 268 21.91 11.79 11.48
CA GLU A 268 21.45 11.13 12.72
C GLU A 268 20.06 11.62 13.15
N ARG A 269 19.84 12.94 13.17
CA ARG A 269 18.52 13.49 13.54
C ARG A 269 17.42 13.03 12.58
N LEU A 270 17.67 13.09 11.27
CA LEU A 270 16.69 12.68 10.25
C LEU A 270 16.37 11.18 10.37
N ALA A 271 17.39 10.34 10.53
CA ALA A 271 17.19 8.90 10.70
C ALA A 271 16.35 8.60 11.96
N CYS A 272 16.69 9.20 13.10
CA CYS A 272 15.95 9.02 14.35
C CYS A 272 14.50 9.53 14.26
N ALA A 273 14.30 10.74 13.72
CA ALA A 273 12.97 11.32 13.58
C ALA A 273 12.11 10.55 12.59
N GLY A 274 12.67 10.15 11.44
CA GLY A 274 12.00 9.31 10.45
C GLY A 274 11.62 7.94 11.02
N GLN A 275 12.54 7.27 11.71
CA GLN A 275 12.28 5.98 12.37
C GLN A 275 11.16 6.10 13.40
N ALA A 276 11.21 7.12 14.27
CA ALA A 276 10.19 7.36 15.29
C ALA A 276 8.81 7.65 14.67
N PHE A 277 8.77 8.43 13.59
CA PHE A 277 7.54 8.73 12.86
C PHE A 277 6.89 7.46 12.31
N VAL A 278 7.64 6.64 11.55
CA VAL A 278 7.05 5.43 10.94
C VAL A 278 6.63 4.42 11.99
N ALA A 279 7.38 4.26 13.08
CA ALA A 279 6.99 3.41 14.21
C ALA A 279 5.68 3.85 14.86
N ARG A 280 5.44 5.16 14.97
CA ARG A 280 4.22 5.70 15.58
C ARG A 280 3.01 5.62 14.63
N GLU A 281 3.21 5.87 13.34
CA GLU A 281 2.11 6.10 12.41
C GLU A 281 1.87 5.00 11.37
N LEU A 282 2.91 4.25 10.98
CA LEU A 282 2.90 3.40 9.78
C LEU A 282 3.25 1.93 10.05
N SER A 283 3.27 1.49 11.30
CA SER A 283 3.37 0.05 11.60
C SER A 283 2.09 -0.69 11.20
N HIS A 284 2.20 -1.97 10.88
CA HIS A 284 1.03 -2.80 10.56
C HIS A 284 0.00 -2.85 11.69
N GLU A 285 0.42 -2.80 12.96
CA GLU A 285 -0.49 -2.70 14.11
C GLU A 285 -1.28 -1.38 14.09
N ARG A 286 -0.63 -0.28 13.68
CA ARG A 286 -1.30 1.02 13.52
C ARG A 286 -2.26 1.01 12.34
N LEU A 287 -1.87 0.41 11.22
CA LEU A 287 -2.75 0.22 10.06
C LEU A 287 -3.96 -0.65 10.40
N ALA A 288 -3.78 -1.72 11.18
CA ALA A 288 -4.88 -2.57 11.64
C ALA A 288 -5.94 -1.77 12.42
N ARG A 289 -5.51 -0.90 13.33
CA ARG A 289 -6.41 -0.01 14.08
C ARG A 289 -7.14 0.98 13.18
N ARG A 290 -6.44 1.59 12.20
CA ARG A 290 -7.05 2.50 11.22
C ARG A 290 -8.09 1.77 10.37
N LEU A 291 -7.77 0.57 9.88
CA LEU A 291 -8.69 -0.26 9.11
C LEU A 291 -9.90 -0.71 9.94
N ALA A 292 -9.71 -1.01 11.23
CA ALA A 292 -10.80 -1.32 12.15
C ALA A 292 -11.79 -0.15 12.28
N LEU A 293 -11.29 1.09 12.35
CA LEU A 293 -12.13 2.29 12.37
C LEU A 293 -12.94 2.43 11.08
N MET A 294 -12.29 2.28 9.91
CA MET A 294 -12.95 2.35 8.60
C MET A 294 -14.04 1.29 8.45
N LEU A 295 -13.83 0.08 8.95
CA LEU A 295 -14.84 -0.98 8.91
C LEU A 295 -16.05 -0.67 9.80
N ARG A 296 -15.86 0.06 10.91
CA ARG A 296 -16.93 0.46 11.84
C ARG A 296 -17.75 1.63 11.35
N GLU A 297 -17.22 2.42 10.41
CA GLU A 297 -17.96 3.55 9.85
C GLU A 297 -19.29 3.10 9.20
N PRO A 298 -20.29 3.99 9.16
CA PRO A 298 -21.52 3.76 8.43
C PRO A 298 -21.23 3.43 6.96
N TRP A 299 -21.92 2.42 6.44
CA TRP A 299 -21.82 2.04 5.04
C TRP A 299 -22.77 2.88 4.19
N PRO A 300 -22.42 3.21 2.92
CA PRO A 300 -23.35 3.88 2.04
C PRO A 300 -24.66 3.10 1.93
N THR A 301 -25.77 3.73 2.31
CA THR A 301 -27.09 3.23 1.98
C THR A 301 -27.31 3.43 0.48
N LEU A 302 -27.16 2.36 -0.29
CA LEU A 302 -27.51 2.42 -1.71
C LEU A 302 -28.98 2.81 -1.87
N PRO A 303 -29.34 3.64 -2.87
CA PRO A 303 -30.73 3.85 -3.22
C PRO A 303 -31.39 2.51 -3.50
N ALA A 304 -32.58 2.31 -2.92
CA ALA A 304 -33.27 1.02 -2.94
C ALA A 304 -33.39 0.49 -4.38
N LEU A 305 -32.86 -0.71 -4.62
CA LEU A 305 -32.94 -1.37 -5.92
C LEU A 305 -34.39 -1.37 -6.43
N ARG A 306 -34.58 -1.03 -7.71
CA ARG A 306 -35.90 -1.12 -8.37
C ARG A 306 -36.38 -2.57 -8.35
N ARG A 307 -37.69 -2.82 -8.29
CA ARG A 307 -38.27 -4.18 -8.08
C ARG A 307 -37.70 -5.26 -9.02
N TRP A 308 -37.41 -4.92 -10.29
CA TRP A 308 -36.79 -5.83 -11.26
C TRP A 308 -35.32 -6.19 -10.96
N GLN A 309 -34.55 -5.29 -10.32
CA GLN A 309 -33.18 -5.56 -9.86
C GLN A 309 -33.18 -6.50 -8.65
N ARG A 310 -34.20 -6.41 -7.78
CA ARG A 310 -34.41 -7.36 -6.66
C ARG A 310 -34.82 -8.75 -7.15
N LEU A 311 -35.65 -8.85 -8.18
CA LEU A 311 -36.03 -10.14 -8.78
C LEU A 311 -34.82 -10.84 -9.41
N ARG A 312 -33.91 -10.11 -10.05
CA ARG A 312 -32.64 -10.65 -10.57
C ARG A 312 -31.63 -11.05 -9.48
N SER A 313 -31.65 -10.41 -8.31
CA SER A 313 -30.74 -10.78 -7.20
C SER A 313 -31.21 -12.03 -6.46
N LEU A 314 -32.53 -12.26 -6.36
CA LEU A 314 -33.13 -13.43 -5.71
C LEU A 314 -32.97 -14.74 -6.52
N PHE A 315 -33.06 -14.67 -7.85
CA PHE A 315 -32.99 -15.89 -8.69
C PHE A 315 -31.59 -16.52 -8.80
N VAL A 316 -30.53 -15.75 -8.56
CA VAL A 316 -29.14 -16.20 -8.81
C VAL A 316 -28.45 -16.77 -7.56
N TRP A 317 -29.07 -16.68 -6.37
CA TRP A 317 -28.59 -17.39 -5.17
C TRP A 317 -29.16 -18.81 -5.04
N ARG A 318 -30.17 -19.15 -5.85
CA ARG A 318 -30.77 -20.50 -5.92
C ARG A 318 -30.23 -21.36 -7.08
N SER A 319 -29.22 -20.88 -7.82
CA SER A 319 -28.55 -21.59 -8.93
C SER A 319 -27.02 -21.49 -8.82
#